data_AF-A0A914D8P3-F1
#
_entry.id   AF-A0A914D8P3-F1
#
_cell.length_a   1.000
_cell.length_b   1.000
_cell.length_c   1.000
_cell.angle_alpha   90.00
_cell.angle_beta   90.00
_cell.angle_gamma   90.00
#
_symmetry.space_group_name_H-M   'P 1'
#
loop_
_entity.id
_entity.type
_entity.pdbx_description
1 polymer ?
#
loop_
_entity_poly.entity_id
_entity_poly.type
_entity_poly.pdbx_seq_one_letter_code
_entity_poly.pdbx_strand_id
1 'polypeptide(L)'
;GNPNPDTWGMPNAYFPFGKNCNPETVNNMYLILNIAFCNPPVTEECKDIVRMQPEAFKETYFLINYMKVFCRPNEQCLTGIYGSG
;
A
#
# COMPACT_ATOMS: atom_id res chain seq x y z
N GLY A 1 13.99 7.07 -14.74
CA GLY A 1 13.62 8.32 -14.03
C GLY A 1 14.60 8.55 -12.91
N ASN A 2 14.72 9.78 -12.43
CA ASN A 2 15.56 10.15 -11.28
C ASN A 2 14.77 11.10 -10.36
N PRO A 3 13.76 10.59 -9.63
CA PRO A 3 12.92 11.43 -8.80
C PRO A 3 13.73 12.06 -7.66
N ASN A 4 13.47 13.34 -7.35
CA ASN A 4 14.09 14.06 -6.25
C ASN A 4 13.03 14.52 -5.23
N PRO A 5 12.80 13.78 -4.14
CA PRO A 5 11.80 14.13 -3.11
C PRO A 5 12.01 15.49 -2.45
N ASP A 6 13.25 16.01 -2.41
CA ASP A 6 13.56 17.31 -1.77
C ASP A 6 12.90 18.49 -2.49
N THR A 7 12.45 18.28 -3.73
CA THR A 7 11.82 19.32 -4.58
C THR A 7 10.29 19.28 -4.54
N TRP A 8 9.67 18.32 -3.84
CA TRP A 8 8.22 18.11 -3.87
C TRP A 8 7.43 19.01 -2.91
N GLY A 9 8.10 19.73 -2.02
CA GLY A 9 7.45 20.53 -0.97
C GLY A 9 7.08 19.70 0.26
N MET A 10 6.13 20.20 1.05
CA MET A 10 5.71 19.55 2.29
C MET A 10 4.87 18.28 2.00
N PRO A 11 5.22 17.11 2.56
CA PRO A 11 4.45 15.89 2.32
C PRO A 11 3.10 15.94 3.05
N ASN A 12 2.07 15.29 2.50
CA ASN A 12 0.75 15.15 3.15
C ASN A 12 0.83 14.42 4.50
N ALA A 13 1.80 13.52 4.68
CA ALA A 13 2.06 12.81 5.93
C ALA A 13 3.57 12.62 6.13
N TYR A 14 4.04 12.74 7.37
CA TYR A 14 5.45 12.60 7.73
C TYR A 14 5.60 11.76 8.99
N PHE A 15 6.31 10.63 8.87
CA PHE A 15 6.54 9.67 9.95
C PHE A 15 8.06 9.54 10.19
N PRO A 16 8.66 10.44 10.97
CA PRO A 16 10.10 10.42 11.21
C PRO A 16 10.49 9.29 12.16
N PHE A 17 11.61 8.65 11.86
CA PHE A 17 12.34 7.86 12.86
C PHE A 17 12.91 8.78 13.95
N GLY A 18 13.07 8.25 15.15
CA GLY A 18 13.58 9.01 16.29
C GLY A 18 13.58 8.19 17.57
N LYS A 19 13.74 8.86 18.72
CA LYS A 19 13.84 8.20 20.03
C LYS A 19 12.68 7.23 20.34
N ASN A 20 11.47 7.54 19.84
CA ASN A 20 10.26 6.76 20.06
C ASN A 20 9.87 5.89 18.85
N CYS A 21 10.69 5.85 17.79
CA CYS A 21 10.45 5.07 16.58
C CYS A 21 11.79 4.65 15.97
N ASN A 22 12.28 3.47 16.38
CA ASN A 22 13.56 2.92 15.93
C ASN A 22 13.45 2.47 14.45
N PRO A 23 14.34 2.91 13.54
CA PRO A 23 14.34 2.46 12.14
C PRO A 23 14.46 0.95 11.98
N GLU A 24 15.06 0.23 12.93
CA GLU A 24 15.17 -1.24 12.91
C GLU A 24 13.83 -1.97 13.09
N THR A 25 12.76 -1.25 13.43
CA THR A 25 11.40 -1.83 13.49
C THR A 25 10.81 -2.11 12.10
N VAL A 26 11.37 -1.53 11.05
CA VAL A 26 10.93 -1.71 9.67
C VAL A 26 11.96 -2.52 8.90
N ASN A 27 11.55 -3.70 8.41
CA ASN A 27 12.40 -4.61 7.65
C ASN A 27 12.10 -4.50 6.15
N ASN A 28 12.61 -5.46 5.36
CA ASN A 28 12.25 -5.59 3.95
C ASN A 28 10.73 -5.71 3.78
N MET A 29 10.16 -4.78 3.03
CA MET A 29 8.71 -4.67 2.84
C MET A 29 8.27 -5.29 1.52
N TYR A 30 7.08 -5.86 1.52
CA TYR A 30 6.36 -6.19 0.30
C TYR A 30 5.32 -5.12 0.02
N LEU A 31 5.12 -4.81 -1.27
CA LEU A 31 4.00 -3.99 -1.69
C LEU A 31 2.77 -4.89 -1.82
N ILE A 32 1.70 -4.55 -1.11
CA ILE A 32 0.43 -5.28 -1.13
C ILE A 32 -0.65 -4.31 -1.59
N LEU A 33 -1.37 -4.69 -2.64
CA LEU A 33 -2.59 -4.02 -3.08
C LEU A 33 -3.74 -5.00 -2.89
N ASN A 34 -4.71 -4.64 -2.06
CA ASN A 34 -5.87 -5.48 -1.80
C ASN A 34 -7.14 -4.65 -1.76
N ILE A 35 -8.23 -5.27 -2.20
CA ILE A 35 -9.59 -4.82 -1.93
C ILE A 35 -10.19 -5.92 -1.06
N ALA A 36 -10.51 -5.59 0.18
CA ALA A 36 -11.14 -6.51 1.10
C ALA A 36 -12.54 -5.99 1.44
N PHE A 37 -13.48 -6.92 1.55
CA PHE A 37 -14.84 -6.63 1.99
C PHE A 37 -15.04 -7.15 3.40
N CYS A 38 -15.65 -6.32 4.24
CA CYS A 38 -15.96 -6.62 5.64
C CYS A 38 -14.73 -6.96 6.49
N ASN A 39 -14.28 -6.02 7.32
CA ASN A 39 -13.19 -6.27 8.27
C ASN A 39 -13.76 -6.64 9.65
N PRO A 40 -13.16 -7.59 10.40
CA PRO A 40 -13.61 -7.92 11.74
C PRO A 40 -13.55 -6.74 12.73
N PRO A 41 -14.47 -6.66 13.70
CA PRO A 41 -15.66 -7.51 13.82
C PRO A 41 -16.71 -7.15 12.75
N VAL A 42 -17.19 -8.16 12.03
CA VAL A 42 -18.10 -7.99 10.88
C VAL A 42 -19.56 -8.04 11.36
N THR A 43 -20.37 -7.07 10.94
CA THR A 43 -21.84 -7.15 11.06
C THR A 43 -22.41 -8.02 9.94
N GLU A 44 -23.48 -8.78 10.22
CA GLU A 44 -24.15 -9.58 9.16
C GLU A 44 -24.62 -8.70 8.00
N GLU A 45 -24.98 -7.44 8.27
CA GLU A 45 -25.33 -6.44 7.25
C GLU A 45 -24.23 -6.22 6.21
N CYS A 46 -22.96 -6.17 6.61
CA CYS A 46 -21.86 -6.02 5.66
C CYS A 46 -21.78 -7.21 4.70
N LYS A 47 -21.91 -8.43 5.25
CA LYS A 47 -21.89 -9.66 4.45
C LYS A 47 -23.07 -9.70 3.49
N ASP A 48 -24.23 -9.29 3.96
CA ASP A 48 -25.47 -9.22 3.21
C ASP A 48 -25.38 -8.25 2.03
N ILE A 49 -24.85 -7.04 2.23
CA ILE A 49 -24.65 -6.07 1.15
C ILE A 49 -23.66 -6.62 0.11
N VAL A 50 -22.53 -7.15 0.56
CA VAL A 50 -21.51 -7.70 -0.36
C VAL A 50 -22.06 -8.88 -1.16
N ARG A 51 -22.88 -9.74 -0.54
CA ARG A 51 -23.48 -10.90 -1.19
C ARG A 51 -24.64 -10.55 -2.12
N MET A 52 -25.51 -9.64 -1.71
CA MET A 52 -26.79 -9.37 -2.38
C MET A 52 -26.74 -8.20 -3.35
N GLN A 53 -25.74 -7.32 -3.28
CA GLN A 53 -25.64 -6.13 -4.13
C GLN A 53 -24.32 -6.11 -4.94
N PRO A 54 -24.04 -7.11 -5.80
CA PRO A 54 -22.79 -7.18 -6.56
C PRO A 54 -22.60 -5.96 -7.49
N GLU A 55 -23.70 -5.39 -7.96
CA GLU A 55 -23.73 -4.21 -8.82
C GLU A 55 -23.13 -2.96 -8.16
N ALA A 56 -23.17 -2.86 -6.83
CA ALA A 56 -22.59 -1.75 -6.10
C ALA A 56 -21.06 -1.68 -6.20
N PHE A 57 -20.41 -2.77 -6.60
CA PHE A 57 -18.95 -2.91 -6.60
C PHE A 57 -18.31 -2.86 -7.99
N LYS A 58 -19.07 -2.51 -9.03
CA LYS A 58 -18.56 -2.44 -10.42
C LYS A 58 -17.34 -1.52 -10.58
N GLU A 59 -17.30 -0.43 -9.82
CA GLU A 59 -16.20 0.53 -9.84
C GLU A 59 -15.12 0.25 -8.77
N THR A 60 -15.18 -0.91 -8.13
CA THR A 60 -14.24 -1.31 -7.06
C THR A 60 -13.08 -2.11 -7.66
N TYR A 61 -12.19 -1.42 -8.37
CA TYR A 61 -10.99 -2.02 -8.96
C TYR A 61 -9.80 -1.05 -8.92
N PHE A 62 -8.59 -1.61 -9.04
CA PHE A 62 -7.39 -0.82 -9.33
C PHE A 62 -7.10 -0.87 -10.83
N LEU A 63 -6.94 0.30 -11.46
CA LEU A 63 -6.40 0.41 -12.82
C LEU A 63 -5.04 1.10 -12.76
N ILE A 64 -3.97 0.31 -12.90
CA ILE A 64 -2.61 0.74 -12.62
C ILE A 64 -1.86 0.95 -13.94
N ASN A 65 -1.48 2.20 -14.23
CA ASN A 65 -0.65 2.51 -15.40
C ASN A 65 0.78 1.99 -15.25
N TYR A 66 1.42 2.29 -14.11
CA TYR A 66 2.74 1.77 -13.78
C TYR A 66 2.99 1.86 -12.27
N MET A 67 3.84 0.97 -11.78
CA MET A 67 4.38 0.98 -10.43
C MET A 67 5.90 0.92 -10.52
N LYS A 68 6.60 1.89 -9.93
CA LYS A 68 8.06 2.03 -10.02
C LYS A 68 8.63 2.17 -8.62
N VAL A 69 9.61 1.35 -8.31
CA VAL A 69 10.38 1.40 -7.05
C VAL A 69 11.76 1.97 -7.37
N PHE A 70 12.21 2.91 -6.55
CA PHE A 70 13.53 3.53 -6.64
C PHE A 70 14.27 3.32 -5.34
N CYS A 71 15.58 3.09 -5.42
CA CYS A 71 16.48 3.04 -4.27
C CYS A 71 17.51 4.16 -4.42
N ARG A 72 18.15 4.54 -3.31
CA ARG A 72 19.24 5.53 -3.38
C ARG A 72 20.42 4.96 -4.17
N PRO A 73 21.18 5.82 -4.85
CA PRO A 73 22.44 5.41 -5.46
C PRO A 73 23.32 4.72 -4.40
N ASN A 74 23.80 3.51 -4.70
CA ASN A 74 24.66 2.66 -3.85
C ASN A 74 23.96 1.85 -2.72
N GLU A 75 22.63 1.79 -2.68
CA GLU A 75 21.90 0.83 -1.84
C GLU A 75 21.39 -0.35 -2.70
N GLN A 76 21.61 -1.61 -2.26
CA GLN A 76 21.06 -2.79 -2.94
C GLN A 76 19.56 -2.91 -2.66
N CYS A 77 18.72 -2.81 -3.69
CA CYS A 77 17.31 -3.16 -3.58
C CYS A 77 17.13 -4.68 -3.50
N LEU A 78 16.45 -5.19 -2.49
CA LEU A 78 15.90 -6.54 -2.53
C LEU A 78 14.59 -6.50 -3.33
N THR A 79 14.65 -6.79 -4.63
CA THR A 79 13.47 -6.80 -5.51
C THR A 79 12.80 -8.16 -5.50
N GLY A 80 11.68 -8.29 -4.77
CA GLY A 80 10.78 -9.45 -4.86
C GLY A 80 9.33 -9.00 -4.90
N ILE A 81 8.70 -8.97 -6.08
CA ILE A 81 7.24 -8.84 -6.21
C ILE A 81 6.69 -10.26 -6.26
N TYR A 82 6.17 -10.77 -5.14
CA TYR A 82 5.45 -12.04 -5.12
C TYR A 82 3.95 -11.75 -5.21
N GLY A 83 3.34 -12.13 -6.34
CA GLY A 83 1.89 -12.25 -6.44
C GLY A 83 1.47 -13.64 -5.99
N SER A 84 0.56 -13.74 -5.02
CA SER A 84 -0.15 -14.98 -4.70
C SER A 84 -1.39 -15.06 -5.58
N GLY A 85 -1.40 -16.04 -6.49
CA GLY A 85 -2.62 -16.51 -7.18
C GLY A 85 -3.41 -17.48 -6.33
#